data_AF-A0A7G3ZWU9-F1
#
_entry.id   AF-A0A7G3ZWU9-F1
#
_cell.length_a   1.000
_cell.length_b   1.000
_cell.length_c   1.000
_cell.angle_alpha   90.00
_cell.angle_beta   90.00
_cell.angle_gamma   90.00
#
_symmetry.space_group_name_H-M   'P 1'
#
loop_
_entity.id
_entity.type
_entity.pdbx_description
1 polymer ?
#
loop_
_entity_poly.entity_id
_entity_poly.type
_entity_poly.pdbx_seq_one_letter_code
_entity_poly.pdbx_strand_id
1 'polypeptide(L)'
;MVSAVLTTFIGYKIVLQAKKLKLAETFYIPEKTKISKTTCFWQLFGIGWGATGYCPGPSITALSTFNMDPLYFVIGMLLGSFIYWLIFDYPKK
;
A
#
# COMPACT_ATOMS: atom_id res chain seq x y z
N MET A 1 -1.18 14.39 -6.64
CA MET A 1 -2.28 13.39 -6.67
C MET A 1 -2.78 13.17 -8.09
N VAL A 2 -3.36 14.17 -8.75
CA VAL A 2 -3.90 14.04 -10.13
C VAL A 2 -2.84 13.58 -11.14
N SER A 3 -1.63 14.15 -11.08
CA SER A 3 -0.51 13.76 -11.94
C SER A 3 -0.13 12.29 -11.78
N ALA A 4 0.01 11.80 -10.54
CA ALA A 4 0.36 10.41 -10.27
C ALA A 4 -0.72 9.43 -10.76
N VAL A 5 -2.00 9.75 -10.55
CA VAL A 5 -3.12 8.92 -11.04
C VAL A 5 -3.10 8.85 -12.56
N LEU A 6 -2.89 9.98 -13.25
CA LEU A 6 -2.80 10.02 -14.71
C LEU A 6 -1.62 9.20 -15.24
N THR A 7 -0.44 9.32 -14.63
CA THR A 7 0.75 8.54 -15.03
C THR A 7 0.50 7.05 -14.87
N THR A 8 -0.06 6.63 -13.74
CA THR A 8 -0.38 5.21 -13.48
C THR A 8 -1.47 4.70 -14.39
N PHE A 9 -2.50 5.51 -14.69
CA PHE A 9 -3.59 5.15 -15.59
C PHE A 9 -3.09 4.92 -17.03
N ILE A 10 -2.25 5.83 -17.53
CA ILE A 10 -1.63 5.72 -18.86
C ILE A 10 -0.70 4.50 -18.89
N GLY A 11 0.13 4.32 -17.87
CA GLY A 11 1.03 3.17 -17.73
C GLY A 11 0.28 1.84 -17.73
N TYR A 12 -0.77 1.70 -16.92
CA TYR A 12 -1.59 0.49 -16.89
C TYR A 12 -2.31 0.24 -18.21
N LYS A 13 -2.83 1.28 -18.87
CA LYS A 13 -3.47 1.13 -20.18
C LYS A 13 -2.49 0.56 -21.22
N ILE A 14 -1.26 1.07 -21.26
CA ILE A 14 -0.22 0.59 -22.18
C ILE A 14 0.18 -0.86 -21.86
N VAL A 15 0.38 -1.19 -20.58
CA VAL A 15 0.78 -2.53 -20.14
C VAL A 15 -0.33 -3.57 -20.35
N LEU A 16 -1.59 -3.22 -20.06
CA LEU A 16 -2.74 -4.12 -20.23
C LEU A 16 -3.14 -4.30 -21.70
N GLN A 17 -2.83 -3.32 -22.57
CA GLN A 17 -3.05 -3.43 -24.02
C GLN A 17 -1.90 -4.17 -24.74
N ALA A 18 -0.75 -4.33 -24.09
CA ALA A 18 0.37 -5.05 -24.66
C ALA A 18 0.08 -6.56 -24.68
N LYS A 19 -0.25 -7.11 -25.86
CA LYS A 19 -0.45 -8.56 -26.10
C LYS A 19 0.73 -9.46 -25.68
N LYS A 20 1.92 -8.90 -25.46
CA LYS A 20 3.13 -9.59 -24.99
C LYS A 20 3.92 -8.66 -24.08
N LEU A 21 4.06 -9.00 -22.81
CA LEU A 21 5.09 -8.41 -21.96
C LEU A 21 6.45 -8.91 -22.45
N LYS A 22 7.31 -8.02 -22.96
CA LYS A 22 8.68 -8.39 -23.34
C LYS A 22 9.59 -8.69 -22.13
N LEU A 23 9.16 -8.32 -20.92
CA LEU A 23 9.96 -8.41 -19.69
C LEU A 23 9.52 -9.54 -18.72
N ALA A 24 8.37 -10.18 -18.93
CA ALA A 24 7.87 -11.24 -18.07
C ALA A 24 6.98 -12.22 -18.86
N GLU A 25 7.25 -13.53 -18.75
CA GLU A 25 6.48 -14.59 -19.42
C GLU A 25 5.07 -14.79 -18.83
N THR A 26 4.86 -14.37 -17.58
CA THR A 26 3.59 -14.53 -16.86
C THR A 26 3.25 -13.27 -16.09
N PHE A 27 2.24 -12.53 -16.55
CA PHE A 27 1.67 -11.42 -15.80
C PHE A 27 0.59 -11.97 -14.87
N TYR A 28 0.93 -12.16 -13.59
CA TYR A 28 -0.04 -12.59 -12.58
C TYR A 28 -0.99 -11.43 -12.27
N ILE A 29 -2.16 -11.45 -12.90
CA ILE A 29 -3.27 -10.56 -12.55
C ILE A 29 -3.94 -11.18 -11.31
N PRO A 30 -4.01 -10.49 -10.18
CA PRO A 30 -4.64 -11.05 -8.98
C PRO A 30 -6.14 -11.28 -9.22
N GLU A 31 -6.54 -12.55 -9.36
CA GLU A 31 -7.95 -12.99 -9.52
C GLU A 31 -8.75 -12.94 -8.20
N LYS A 32 -8.15 -12.54 -7.08
CA LYS A 32 -8.82 -12.46 -5.78
C LYS A 32 -9.77 -11.25 -5.75
N THR A 33 -10.97 -11.45 -6.27
CA THR A 33 -12.13 -10.52 -6.21
C THR A 33 -12.97 -10.67 -4.94
N LYS A 34 -12.60 -11.58 -4.04
CA LYS A 34 -13.26 -11.66 -2.73
C LYS A 34 -12.76 -10.54 -1.84
N ILE A 35 -13.60 -9.52 -1.68
CA ILE A 35 -13.51 -8.54 -0.60
C ILE A 35 -13.60 -9.35 0.71
N SER A 36 -12.44 -9.64 1.29
CA SER A 36 -12.31 -10.32 2.57
C SER A 36 -12.96 -9.48 3.67
N LYS A 37 -13.30 -10.13 4.80
CA LYS A 37 -13.80 -9.53 6.06
C LYS A 37 -12.87 -8.48 6.70
N THR A 38 -11.83 -8.05 6.00
CA THR A 38 -10.86 -7.02 6.41
C THR A 38 -11.46 -5.61 6.40
N THR A 39 -12.80 -5.50 6.35
CA THR A 39 -13.46 -4.22 6.12
C THR A 39 -13.28 -3.23 7.26
N CYS A 40 -13.31 -3.72 8.49
CA CYS A 40 -13.07 -2.89 9.67
C CYS A 40 -11.65 -2.29 9.68
N PHE A 41 -10.66 -3.02 9.16
CA PHE A 41 -9.27 -2.56 9.17
C PHE A 41 -9.00 -1.42 8.20
N TRP A 42 -9.67 -1.36 7.03
CA TRP A 42 -9.47 -0.21 6.13
C TRP A 42 -10.00 1.10 6.71
N GLN A 43 -11.02 1.04 7.57
CA GLN A 43 -11.56 2.21 8.27
C GLN A 43 -10.57 2.73 9.31
N LEU A 44 -10.07 1.83 10.17
CA LEU A 44 -9.05 2.16 11.18
C LEU A 44 -7.78 2.72 10.53
N PHE A 45 -7.37 2.13 9.42
CA PHE A 45 -6.22 2.58 8.65
C PHE A 45 -6.43 3.97 8.05
N GLY A 46 -7.61 4.23 7.46
CA GLY A 46 -7.98 5.55 6.94
C GLY A 46 -8.06 6.62 8.02
N ILE A 47 -8.62 6.30 9.21
CA ILE A 47 -8.67 7.21 10.36
C ILE A 47 -7.24 7.56 10.83
N GLY A 48 -6.35 6.57 10.89
CA GLY A 48 -4.94 6.79 11.27
C GLY A 48 -4.22 7.76 10.34
N TRP A 49 -4.43 7.67 9.02
CA TRP A 49 -3.85 8.62 8.06
C TRP A 49 -4.49 10.00 8.15
N GLY A 50 -5.82 10.07 8.27
CA GLY A 50 -6.54 11.33 8.38
C GLY A 50 -6.14 12.13 9.62
N ALA A 51 -5.92 11.44 10.75
CA ALA A 51 -5.48 12.06 12.00
C ALA A 51 -4.03 12.56 11.97
N THR A 52 -3.15 11.88 11.24
CA THR A 52 -1.71 12.18 11.21
C THR A 52 -1.31 13.08 10.04
N GLY A 53 -2.17 13.22 9.02
CA GLY A 53 -1.89 14.02 7.83
C GLY A 53 -0.86 13.40 6.88
N TYR A 54 -0.44 12.16 7.14
CA TYR A 54 0.56 11.45 6.34
C TYR A 54 -0.02 10.22 5.65
N CYS A 55 0.37 10.04 4.39
CA CYS A 55 0.13 8.83 3.59
C CYS A 55 1.44 8.02 3.57
N PRO A 56 1.41 6.68 3.46
CA PRO A 56 2.55 5.76 3.52
C PRO A 56 3.60 6.05 2.44
N GLY A 57 3.17 6.48 1.26
CA GLY A 57 4.10 6.82 0.19
C GLY A 57 4.91 8.08 0.56
N PRO A 58 4.24 9.21 0.81
CA PRO A 58 4.89 10.43 1.26
C PRO A 58 5.67 10.28 2.57
N SER A 59 5.20 9.49 3.54
CA SER A 59 5.85 9.36 4.84
C SER A 59 7.23 8.71 4.73
N ILE A 60 7.39 7.69 3.88
CA ILE A 60 8.68 7.04 3.62
C ILE A 60 9.64 8.04 2.95
N THR A 61 9.16 8.83 1.97
CA THR A 61 10.00 9.85 1.33
C THR A 61 10.32 11.02 2.26
N ALA A 62 9.39 11.43 3.12
CA ALA A 62 9.57 12.50 4.09
C ALA A 62 10.55 12.10 5.21
N LEU A 63 10.71 10.81 5.47
CA LEU A 63 11.74 10.27 6.35
C LEU A 63 13.15 10.68 5.89
N SER A 64 13.36 10.80 4.57
CA SER A 64 14.63 11.30 3.99
C SER A 64 14.93 12.75 4.35
N THR A 65 13.95 13.50 4.84
CA THR A 65 14.10 14.89 5.28
C THR A 65 14.55 14.99 6.75
N PHE A 66 14.80 13.85 7.42
CA PHE A 66 15.24 13.77 8.83
C PHE A 66 14.32 14.49 9.85
N ASN A 67 13.04 14.66 9.51
CA ASN A 67 12.05 15.22 10.43
C ASN A 67 11.53 14.15 11.41
N MET A 68 11.26 14.56 12.65
CA MET A 68 10.79 13.65 13.71
C MET A 68 9.31 13.25 13.53
N ASP A 69 8.46 14.12 12.97
CA ASP A 69 7.04 13.83 12.74
C ASP A 69 6.76 12.59 11.87
N PRO A 70 7.35 12.45 10.66
CA PRO A 70 7.15 11.24 9.84
C PRO A 70 7.76 9.99 10.47
N LEU A 71 8.76 10.12 11.35
CA LEU A 71 9.37 8.99 12.05
C LEU A 71 8.38 8.31 12.99
N TYR A 72 7.64 9.09 13.79
CA TYR A 72 6.59 8.54 14.67
C TYR A 72 5.49 7.82 13.88
N PHE A 73 5.08 8.39 12.74
CA PHE A 73 4.09 7.76 11.87
C PHE A 73 4.58 6.43 11.30
N VAL A 74 5.81 6.39 10.78
CA VAL A 74 6.39 5.17 10.19
C VAL A 74 6.56 4.08 11.24
N ILE A 75 7.02 4.41 12.45
CA ILE A 75 7.13 3.44 13.55
C ILE A 75 5.74 2.88 13.92
N GLY A 76 4.74 3.75 14.07
CA GLY A 76 3.36 3.33 14.35
C GLY A 76 2.79 2.42 13.26
N MET A 77 3.05 2.74 11.98
CA MET A 77 2.65 1.93 10.83
C MET A 77 3.30 0.54 10.85
N LEU A 78 4.62 0.48 11.12
CA LEU A 78 5.36 -0.78 11.21
C LEU A 78 4.86 -1.64 12.36
N LEU A 79 4.64 -1.06 13.54
CA LEU A 79 4.09 -1.77 14.69
C LEU A 79 2.68 -2.31 14.41
N GLY A 80 1.80 -1.49 13.81
CA GLY A 80 0.46 -1.93 13.43
C GLY A 80 0.50 -3.09 12.42
N SER A 81 1.38 -3.02 11.42
CA SER A 81 1.56 -4.11 10.45
C SER A 81 2.12 -5.38 11.10
N PHE A 82 3.06 -5.24 12.04
CA PHE A 82 3.67 -6.37 12.74
C PHE A 82 2.66 -7.06 13.68
N ILE A 83 1.84 -6.29 14.38
CA ILE A 83 0.75 -6.80 15.22
C ILE A 83 -0.28 -7.53 14.36
N TYR A 84 -0.68 -6.95 13.22
CA TYR A 84 -1.60 -7.61 12.30
C TYR A 84 -1.02 -8.93 11.79
N TRP A 85 0.26 -8.94 11.40
CA TRP A 85 0.97 -10.14 10.97
C TRP A 85 1.00 -11.22 12.08
N LEU A 86 1.30 -10.84 13.32
CA LEU A 86 1.28 -11.76 14.46
C LEU A 86 -0.11 -12.35 14.75
N ILE A 87 -1.18 -11.58 14.57
CA ILE A 87 -2.54 -12.02 14.91
C ILE A 87 -3.17 -12.85 13.79
N PHE A 88 -3.00 -12.42 12.53
CA PHE A 88 -3.73 -12.99 11.39
C PHE A 88 -2.89 -13.90 10.50
N ASP A 89 -1.58 -13.68 10.42
CA ASP A 89 -0.70 -14.35 9.46
C ASP A 89 0.41 -15.17 10.15
N TYR A 90 0.38 -15.29 11.49
CA TYR A 90 1.32 -16.15 12.19
C TYR A 90 1.04 -17.60 11.81
N PRO A 91 2.00 -18.31 11.19
CA PRO A 91 1.81 -19.70 10.83
C PRO A 91 1.60 -20.48 12.12
N LYS A 92 0.34 -20.84 12.39
CA LYS A 92 0.03 -21.86 13.38
C LYS A 92 0.71 -23.14 12.88
N LYS A 93 1.81 -23.51 13.56
CA LYS A 93 2.31 -24.88 13.49
C LYS A 93 1.21 -25.85 13.91
#